data_AF-A0A1G1WV41-F1
#
_entry.id   AF-A0A1G1WV41-F1
#
_cell.length_a   1.000
_cell.length_b   1.000
_cell.length_c   1.000
_cell.angle_alpha   90.00
_cell.angle_beta   90.00
_cell.angle_gamma   90.00
#
_symmetry.space_group_name_H-M   'P 1'
#
loop_
_entity.id
_entity.type
_entity.pdbx_description
1 polymer ?
#
loop_
_entity_poly.entity_id
_entity_poly.type
_entity_poly.pdbx_seq_one_letter_code
_entity_poly.pdbx_strand_id
1 'polypeptide(L)'
;MSYPTTRFLKSSKGTSIVGIIIFLAFLVAVLNVYAYFNPSFELSKYSVVRLFKSKIDEQRKADLLVIKQAIDRYRLENDDYPAPKEWCGRIVSVLHPEAKTALFDYFEQGAIPQDPAFKGTQKDYFYRHVDRNTYILLAVLEDVPSDTPTYSFEGCHDWPGDGVYNYRIIGGE
;
A
#
# COMPACT_ATOMS: atom_id res chain seq x y z
N MET A 1 24.48 -30.68 65.26
CA MET A 1 24.12 -29.50 64.45
C MET A 1 24.66 -29.71 63.04
N SER A 2 23.76 -29.83 62.05
CA SER A 2 23.84 -29.27 60.70
C SER A 2 22.89 -30.03 59.77
N TYR A 3 22.04 -29.26 59.09
CA TYR A 3 20.80 -29.62 58.39
C TYR A 3 21.04 -30.21 56.98
N PRO A 4 20.04 -30.91 56.39
CA PRO A 4 20.13 -31.41 55.02
C PRO A 4 19.96 -30.26 54.02
N THR A 5 20.76 -30.26 52.95
CA THR A 5 20.55 -29.36 51.80
C THR A 5 19.85 -30.12 50.69
N THR A 6 18.52 -30.12 50.70
CA THR A 6 17.72 -30.56 49.55
C THR A 6 17.84 -29.51 48.45
N ARG A 7 18.49 -29.87 47.34
CA ARG A 7 18.44 -29.09 46.10
C ARG A 7 17.01 -29.11 45.58
N PHE A 8 16.30 -27.99 45.68
CA PHE A 8 15.06 -27.76 44.95
C PHE A 8 15.37 -27.67 43.46
N LEU A 9 15.14 -28.77 42.73
CA LEU A 9 15.03 -28.72 41.27
C LEU A 9 13.70 -28.04 40.94
N LYS A 10 13.76 -26.77 40.55
CA LYS A 10 12.64 -26.01 40.02
C LYS A 10 12.25 -26.61 38.66
N SER A 11 11.23 -27.46 38.67
CA SER A 11 10.62 -28.00 37.45
C SER A 11 10.00 -26.87 36.64
N SER A 12 10.66 -26.48 35.55
CA SER A 12 10.07 -25.69 34.48
C SER A 12 8.96 -26.52 33.83
N LYS A 13 7.69 -26.26 34.19
CA LYS A 13 6.54 -26.81 33.45
C LYS A 13 6.46 -26.06 32.12
N GLY A 14 7.09 -26.60 31.08
CA GLY A 14 6.84 -26.16 29.71
C GLY A 14 5.36 -26.26 29.39
N THR A 15 4.80 -25.26 28.73
CA THR A 15 3.43 -25.26 28.22
C THR A 15 3.22 -26.50 27.37
N SER A 16 2.40 -27.43 27.86
CA SER A 16 2.03 -28.64 27.10
C SER A 16 1.31 -28.24 25.82
N ILE A 17 1.60 -28.91 24.71
CA ILE A 17 0.93 -28.72 23.40
C ILE A 17 -0.59 -28.80 23.56
N VAL A 18 -1.08 -29.69 24.43
CA VAL A 18 -2.51 -29.81 24.75
C VAL A 18 -3.07 -28.51 25.35
N GLY A 19 -2.29 -27.84 26.22
CA GLY A 19 -2.66 -26.54 26.78
C GLY A 19 -2.74 -25.43 25.73
N ILE A 20 -1.86 -25.45 24.73
CA ILE A 20 -1.89 -24.51 23.60
C ILE A 20 -3.15 -24.72 22.75
N ILE A 21 -3.50 -25.99 22.47
CA ILE A 21 -4.70 -26.34 21.69
C ILE A 21 -5.98 -25.89 22.42
N ILE A 22 -6.08 -26.16 23.73
CA ILE A 22 -7.24 -25.75 24.54
C ILE A 22 -7.36 -24.21 24.57
N PHE A 23 -6.23 -23.51 24.71
CA PHE A 23 -6.21 -22.05 24.71
C PHE A 23 -6.69 -21.47 23.37
N LEU A 24 -6.22 -22.02 22.24
CA LEU A 24 -6.67 -21.62 20.90
C LEU A 24 -8.17 -21.88 20.70
N ALA A 25 -8.67 -23.04 21.12
CA ALA A 25 -10.09 -23.36 21.04
C ALA A 25 -10.95 -22.38 21.87
N PHE A 26 -10.49 -22.03 23.08
CA PHE A 26 -11.17 -21.06 23.93
C PHE A 26 -11.20 -19.66 23.30
N LEU A 27 -10.07 -19.21 22.74
CA LEU A 27 -9.98 -17.95 22.00
C LEU A 27 -10.98 -17.89 20.84
N VAL A 28 -11.03 -18.95 20.03
CA VAL A 28 -11.97 -19.04 18.88
C VAL A 28 -13.42 -19.04 19.37
N ALA A 29 -13.74 -19.72 20.46
CA ALA A 29 -15.09 -19.73 21.03
C ALA A 29 -15.51 -18.34 21.54
N VAL A 30 -14.64 -17.64 22.26
CA VAL A 30 -14.89 -16.27 22.75
C VAL A 30 -15.10 -15.31 21.58
N LEU A 31 -14.27 -15.39 20.54
CA LEU A 31 -14.40 -14.55 19.35
C LEU A 31 -15.69 -14.83 18.57
N ASN A 32 -16.17 -16.08 18.51
CA ASN A 32 -17.45 -16.42 17.90
C ASN A 32 -18.64 -15.88 18.68
N VAL A 33 -18.63 -15.99 20.02
CA VAL A 33 -19.67 -15.39 20.88
C VAL A 33 -19.66 -13.88 20.72
N TYR A 34 -18.49 -13.25 20.64
CA TYR A 34 -18.38 -11.81 20.41
C TYR A 34 -18.92 -11.38 19.04
N ALA A 35 -18.63 -12.16 17.98
CA ALA A 35 -19.16 -11.93 16.63
C ALA A 35 -20.70 -12.04 16.58
N TYR A 36 -21.29 -12.95 17.37
CA TYR A 36 -22.75 -13.08 17.46
C TYR A 36 -23.43 -11.80 17.98
N PHE A 37 -22.83 -11.12 18.96
CA PHE A 37 -23.36 -9.87 19.52
C PHE A 37 -22.92 -8.62 18.76
N ASN A 38 -21.94 -8.72 17.87
CA ASN A 38 -21.44 -7.62 17.06
C ASN A 38 -21.43 -8.05 15.58
N PRO A 39 -22.57 -7.97 14.86
CA PRO A 39 -22.68 -8.49 13.49
C PRO A 39 -21.77 -7.78 12.47
N SER A 40 -21.17 -6.64 12.80
CA SER A 40 -20.14 -5.97 11.99
C SER A 40 -18.72 -6.48 12.24
N PHE A 41 -18.52 -7.26 13.32
CA PHE A 41 -17.26 -7.87 13.69
C PHE A 41 -16.95 -9.05 12.79
N GLU A 42 -16.05 -8.84 11.85
CA GLU A 42 -15.50 -9.87 10.99
C GLU A 42 -14.04 -10.09 11.40
N LEU A 43 -13.69 -11.31 11.81
CA LEU A 43 -12.32 -11.67 12.19
C LEU A 43 -11.30 -11.41 11.06
N SER A 44 -11.73 -11.52 9.80
CA SER A 44 -10.96 -11.16 8.61
C SER A 44 -10.54 -9.68 8.60
N LYS A 45 -11.38 -8.79 9.14
CA LYS A 45 -11.13 -7.34 9.25
C LYS A 45 -10.02 -6.99 10.23
N TYR A 46 -9.66 -7.91 11.12
CA TYR A 46 -8.58 -7.75 12.10
C TYR A 46 -7.42 -8.73 11.84
N SER A 47 -7.39 -9.36 10.67
CA SER A 47 -6.28 -10.21 10.27
C SER A 47 -5.00 -9.39 10.11
N VAL A 48 -3.87 -9.98 10.50
CA VAL A 48 -2.53 -9.38 10.34
C VAL A 48 -2.28 -8.98 8.88
N VAL A 49 -2.76 -9.79 7.93
CA VAL A 49 -2.68 -9.52 6.49
C VAL A 49 -3.39 -8.22 6.12
N ARG A 50 -4.59 -7.98 6.65
CA ARG A 50 -5.33 -6.74 6.38
C ARG A 50 -4.62 -5.53 6.99
N LEU A 51 -4.09 -5.65 8.20
CA LEU A 51 -3.31 -4.58 8.82
C LEU A 51 -2.09 -4.19 7.96
N PHE A 52 -1.36 -5.18 7.43
CA PHE A 52 -0.24 -4.93 6.52
C PHE A 52 -0.70 -4.22 5.24
N LYS A 53 -1.79 -4.67 4.61
CA LYS A 53 -2.36 -4.02 3.42
C LYS A 53 -2.76 -2.58 3.69
N SER A 54 -3.44 -2.33 4.81
CA SER A 54 -3.82 -0.99 5.23
C SER A 54 -2.62 -0.06 5.41
N LYS A 55 -1.52 -0.55 6.00
CA LYS A 55 -0.27 0.22 6.14
C LYS A 55 0.42 0.50 4.81
N ILE A 56 0.42 -0.46 3.89
CA ILE A 56 0.94 -0.23 2.54
C ILE A 56 0.05 0.79 1.81
N ASP A 57 -1.26 0.75 1.97
CA ASP A 57 -2.19 1.72 1.38
C ASP A 57 -1.99 3.15 1.93
N GLU A 58 -1.73 3.28 3.24
CA GLU A 58 -1.32 4.58 3.82
C GLU A 58 -0.03 5.10 3.16
N GLN A 59 0.96 4.23 2.97
CA GLN A 59 2.21 4.59 2.29
C GLN A 59 1.95 5.00 0.83
N ARG A 60 1.12 4.26 0.09
CA ARG A 60 0.76 4.60 -1.31
C ARG A 60 0.15 6.00 -1.43
N LYS A 61 -0.74 6.35 -0.50
CA LYS A 61 -1.34 7.70 -0.47
C LYS A 61 -0.29 8.76 -0.17
N ALA A 62 0.60 8.51 0.79
CA ALA A 62 1.67 9.43 1.14
C ALA A 62 2.64 9.63 -0.04
N ASP A 63 3.05 8.54 -0.70
CA ASP A 63 3.94 8.57 -1.85
C ASP A 63 3.34 9.37 -3.01
N LEU A 64 2.06 9.17 -3.33
CA LEU A 64 1.38 9.97 -4.35
C LEU A 64 1.31 11.47 -4.00
N LEU A 65 1.20 11.84 -2.72
CA LEU A 65 1.24 13.25 -2.30
C LEU A 65 2.64 13.85 -2.48
N VAL A 66 3.70 13.09 -2.19
CA VAL A 66 5.09 13.53 -2.44
C VAL A 66 5.33 13.69 -3.94
N ILE A 67 4.85 12.75 -4.76
CA ILE A 67 4.93 12.82 -6.22
C ILE A 67 4.15 14.02 -6.76
N LYS A 68 2.95 14.29 -6.23
CA LYS A 68 2.16 15.47 -6.57
C LYS A 68 2.96 16.74 -6.36
N GLN A 69 3.61 16.89 -5.20
CA GLN A 69 4.43 18.07 -4.89
C GLN A 69 5.60 18.25 -5.85
N ALA A 70 6.24 17.15 -6.27
CA ALA A 70 7.31 17.19 -7.27
C ALA A 70 6.80 17.63 -8.65
N ILE A 71 5.65 17.09 -9.10
CA ILE A 71 5.02 17.49 -10.37
C ILE A 71 4.60 18.96 -10.34
N ASP A 72 4.02 19.42 -9.24
CA ASP A 72 3.61 20.82 -9.10
C ASP A 72 4.83 21.74 -9.15
N ARG A 73 5.96 21.36 -8.52
CA ARG A 73 7.22 22.11 -8.60
C ARG A 73 7.78 22.12 -10.03
N TYR A 74 7.77 20.97 -10.71
CA TYR A 74 8.16 20.88 -12.12
C TYR A 74 7.36 21.86 -12.98
N ARG A 75 6.04 21.92 -12.79
CA ARG A 75 5.13 22.82 -13.54
C ARG A 75 5.46 24.29 -13.34
N LEU A 76 5.84 24.69 -12.12
CA LEU A 76 6.22 26.07 -11.80
C LEU A 76 7.51 26.49 -12.53
N GLU A 77 8.41 25.55 -12.81
CA GLU A 77 9.71 25.83 -13.43
C GLU A 77 9.70 25.68 -14.96
N ASN A 78 8.85 24.81 -15.51
CA ASN A 78 8.88 24.43 -16.93
C ASN A 78 7.68 24.92 -17.75
N ASP A 79 6.72 25.60 -17.10
CA ASP A 79 5.44 26.03 -17.68
C ASP A 79 4.57 24.91 -18.29
N ASP A 80 4.87 23.64 -18.01
CA ASP A 80 4.08 22.47 -18.40
C ASP A 80 4.28 21.31 -17.42
N TYR A 81 3.43 20.28 -17.48
CA TYR A 81 3.61 19.07 -16.68
C TYR A 81 4.63 18.10 -17.30
N PRO A 82 5.16 17.13 -16.52
CA PRO A 82 6.06 16.11 -17.04
C PRO A 82 5.46 15.32 -18.20
N ALA A 83 6.32 14.94 -19.16
CA ALA A 83 5.95 14.22 -20.38
C ALA A 83 5.00 15.01 -21.33
N PRO A 84 4.89 14.63 -22.62
CA PRO A 84 4.00 15.30 -23.56
C PRO A 84 2.53 15.27 -23.13
N LYS A 85 1.73 16.22 -23.61
CA LYS A 85 0.27 16.20 -23.42
C LYS A 85 -0.34 14.87 -23.90
N GLU A 86 -1.34 14.37 -23.17
CA GLU A 86 -1.97 13.05 -23.34
C GLU A 86 -1.06 11.84 -23.06
N TRP A 87 0.19 12.06 -22.63
CA TRP A 87 1.03 10.97 -22.19
C TRP A 87 0.42 10.32 -20.95
N CYS A 88 0.42 8.99 -20.94
CA CYS A 88 0.00 8.22 -19.78
C CYS A 88 0.78 6.92 -19.68
N GLY A 89 1.22 6.59 -18.46
CA GLY A 89 2.02 5.43 -18.18
C GLY A 89 2.50 5.36 -16.74
N ARG A 90 3.26 4.31 -16.42
CA ARG A 90 3.93 4.20 -15.12
C ARG A 90 4.98 5.29 -14.98
N ILE A 91 5.03 5.91 -13.81
CA ILE A 91 5.97 7.01 -13.54
C ILE A 91 7.41 6.53 -13.71
N VAL A 92 7.73 5.38 -13.11
CA VAL A 92 9.05 4.74 -13.22
C VAL A 92 8.96 3.61 -14.23
N SER A 93 8.99 3.95 -15.53
CA SER A 93 9.11 2.98 -16.63
C SER A 93 10.51 3.00 -17.24
N VAL A 94 10.95 1.82 -17.70
CA VAL A 94 12.18 1.67 -18.49
C VAL A 94 11.91 1.90 -19.97
N LEU A 95 10.71 1.52 -20.46
CA LEU A 95 10.33 1.62 -21.86
C LEU A 95 9.83 3.02 -22.22
N HIS A 96 9.18 3.69 -21.27
CA HIS A 96 8.60 5.03 -21.42
C HIS A 96 9.09 5.94 -20.29
N PRO A 97 10.35 6.39 -20.32
CA PRO A 97 11.00 7.06 -19.19
C PRO A 97 10.68 8.55 -19.08
N GLU A 98 9.79 9.12 -19.91
CA GLU A 98 9.61 10.57 -20.05
C GLU A 98 9.26 11.23 -18.72
N ALA A 99 8.27 10.70 -18.00
CA ALA A 99 7.87 11.19 -16.68
C ALA A 99 8.99 11.00 -15.64
N LYS A 100 9.67 9.85 -15.65
CA LYS A 100 10.79 9.54 -14.76
C LYS A 100 11.93 10.55 -14.92
N THR A 101 12.34 10.79 -16.17
CA THR A 101 13.45 11.67 -16.49
C THR A 101 13.14 13.11 -16.11
N ALA A 102 11.93 13.59 -16.41
CA ALA A 102 11.49 14.93 -16.05
C ALA A 102 11.46 15.15 -14.52
N LEU A 103 11.05 14.15 -13.76
CA LEU A 103 10.94 14.24 -12.30
C LEU A 103 12.24 13.92 -11.54
N PHE A 104 13.27 13.39 -12.20
CA PHE A 104 14.46 12.87 -11.53
C PHE A 104 15.11 13.87 -10.56
N ASP A 105 15.28 15.12 -10.97
CA ASP A 105 15.94 16.16 -10.18
C ASP A 105 15.06 16.72 -9.04
N TYR A 106 13.78 16.36 -9.00
CA TYR A 106 12.84 16.80 -7.97
C TYR A 106 12.82 15.87 -6.75
N PHE A 107 13.57 14.78 -6.79
CA PHE A 107 13.74 13.83 -5.70
C PHE A 107 15.23 13.69 -5.34
N GLU A 108 15.51 13.52 -4.05
CA GLU A 108 16.88 13.27 -3.60
C GLU A 108 17.46 12.03 -4.28
N GLN A 109 18.57 12.22 -4.99
CA GLN A 109 19.25 11.16 -5.76
C GLN A 109 18.36 10.47 -6.82
N GLY A 110 17.30 11.13 -7.29
CA GLY A 110 16.34 10.54 -8.23
C GLY A 110 15.54 9.38 -7.66
N ALA A 111 15.43 9.29 -6.33
CA ALA A 111 14.66 8.27 -5.63
C ALA A 111 13.16 8.56 -5.68
N ILE A 112 12.58 8.51 -6.88
CA ILE A 112 11.12 8.63 -7.08
C ILE A 112 10.44 7.46 -6.35
N PRO A 113 9.45 7.71 -5.47
CA PRO A 113 8.69 6.66 -4.82
C PRO A 113 8.07 5.68 -5.84
N GLN A 114 8.06 4.41 -5.46
CA GLN A 114 7.42 3.33 -6.21
C GLN A 114 6.55 2.52 -5.26
N ASP A 115 5.54 1.84 -5.80
CA ASP A 115 4.62 1.05 -5.01
C ASP A 115 5.37 -0.01 -4.17
N PRO A 116 5.23 -0.02 -2.83
CA PRO A 116 5.98 -0.94 -1.97
C PRO A 116 5.75 -2.42 -2.27
N ALA A 117 4.57 -2.79 -2.77
CA ALA A 117 4.23 -4.18 -3.09
C ALA A 117 4.35 -4.48 -4.59
N PHE A 118 4.16 -3.48 -5.44
CA PHE A 118 4.04 -3.62 -6.89
C PHE A 118 5.16 -2.93 -7.69
N LYS A 119 6.27 -2.57 -7.03
CA LYS A 119 7.45 -1.92 -7.63
C LYS A 119 7.86 -2.56 -8.95
N GLY A 120 7.89 -1.76 -10.01
CA GLY A 120 8.35 -2.19 -11.34
C GLY A 120 7.38 -3.12 -12.09
N THR A 121 6.22 -3.44 -11.51
CA THR A 121 5.14 -4.18 -12.19
C THR A 121 4.19 -3.22 -12.91
N GLN A 122 3.15 -3.75 -13.54
CA GLN A 122 2.12 -2.92 -14.19
C GLN A 122 1.19 -2.20 -13.19
N LYS A 123 1.23 -2.56 -11.91
CA LYS A 123 0.41 -1.95 -10.82
C LYS A 123 1.18 -0.90 -10.02
N ASP A 124 2.38 -0.54 -10.46
CA ASP A 124 3.15 0.57 -9.88
C ASP A 124 2.42 1.91 -10.11
N TYR A 125 2.91 2.98 -9.48
CA TYR A 125 2.32 4.31 -9.60
C TYR A 125 2.26 4.79 -11.04
N PHE A 126 1.11 5.36 -11.38
CA PHE A 126 0.78 5.73 -12.73
C PHE A 126 0.46 7.21 -12.82
N TYR A 127 0.87 7.80 -13.93
CA TYR A 127 0.72 9.21 -14.23
C TYR A 127 0.06 9.38 -15.59
N ARG A 128 -0.84 10.37 -15.67
CA ARG A 128 -1.43 10.84 -16.91
C ARG A 128 -1.38 12.36 -16.97
N HIS A 129 -0.74 12.88 -18.01
CA HIS A 129 -0.82 14.28 -18.39
C HIS A 129 -2.10 14.46 -19.22
N VAL A 130 -3.13 15.11 -18.67
CA VAL A 130 -4.40 15.31 -19.38
C VAL A 130 -4.29 16.53 -20.28
N ASP A 131 -4.00 17.68 -19.69
CA ASP A 131 -3.83 18.93 -20.41
C ASP A 131 -2.93 19.88 -19.64
N ARG A 132 -2.77 21.11 -20.15
CA ARG A 132 -1.87 22.14 -19.59
C ARG A 132 -2.15 22.51 -18.13
N ASN A 133 -3.34 22.21 -17.65
CA ASN A 133 -3.84 22.58 -16.33
C ASN A 133 -4.25 21.37 -15.50
N THR A 134 -4.11 20.14 -16.01
CA THR A 134 -4.57 18.96 -15.28
C THR A 134 -3.71 17.74 -15.55
N TYR A 135 -3.40 17.04 -14.46
CA TYR A 135 -2.82 15.70 -14.50
C TYR A 135 -3.47 14.79 -13.46
N ILE A 136 -3.25 13.48 -13.62
CA ILE A 136 -3.81 12.45 -12.75
C ILE A 136 -2.68 11.54 -12.27
N LEU A 137 -2.67 11.26 -10.97
CA LEU A 137 -1.86 10.23 -10.32
C LEU A 137 -2.75 9.10 -9.83
N LEU A 138 -2.29 7.86 -9.96
CA LEU A 138 -3.07 6.67 -9.61
C LEU A 138 -2.25 5.66 -8.80
N ALA A 139 -2.93 4.94 -7.92
CA ALA A 139 -2.40 3.78 -7.20
C ALA A 139 -3.47 2.68 -7.06
N VAL A 140 -3.02 1.44 -6.84
CA VAL A 140 -3.87 0.29 -6.53
C VAL A 140 -3.83 0.05 -5.04
N LEU A 141 -4.91 0.39 -4.34
CA LEU A 141 -5.10 0.10 -2.93
C LEU A 141 -5.67 -1.31 -2.74
N GLU A 142 -5.21 -2.00 -1.69
CA GLU A 142 -5.55 -3.40 -1.45
C GLU A 142 -6.61 -3.62 -0.36
N ASP A 143 -6.82 -2.64 0.52
CA ASP A 143 -7.82 -2.64 1.59
C ASP A 143 -8.80 -1.47 1.42
N VAL A 144 -9.69 -1.62 0.44
CA VAL A 144 -10.74 -0.64 0.15
C VAL A 144 -12.12 -1.29 0.14
N PRO A 145 -13.18 -0.52 0.42
CA PRO A 145 -14.56 -0.97 0.25
C PRO A 145 -14.84 -1.51 -1.16
N SER A 146 -15.74 -2.48 -1.29
CA SER A 146 -16.06 -3.13 -2.57
C SER A 146 -16.70 -2.18 -3.61
N ASP A 147 -17.28 -1.08 -3.15
CA ASP A 147 -17.90 -0.03 -3.96
C ASP A 147 -16.91 1.09 -4.38
N THR A 148 -15.63 0.94 -4.06
CA THR A 148 -14.60 1.91 -4.44
C THR A 148 -14.57 2.07 -5.97
N PRO A 149 -14.66 3.31 -6.49
CA PRO A 149 -14.62 3.54 -7.92
C PRO A 149 -13.30 3.05 -8.50
N THR A 150 -13.38 2.52 -9.71
CA THR A 150 -12.21 2.04 -10.44
C THR A 150 -12.01 2.87 -11.71
N TYR A 151 -10.76 3.13 -12.03
CA TYR A 151 -10.31 3.99 -13.12
C TYR A 151 -9.52 3.17 -14.12
N SER A 152 -9.97 3.19 -15.37
CA SER A 152 -9.31 2.56 -16.49
C SER A 152 -8.91 3.58 -17.55
N PHE A 153 -7.69 3.45 -18.06
CA PHE A 153 -7.14 4.25 -19.15
C PHE A 153 -6.58 3.31 -20.23
N GLU A 154 -7.49 2.77 -21.03
CA GLU A 154 -7.12 1.98 -22.21
C GLU A 154 -6.25 2.81 -23.17
N GLY A 155 -5.27 2.16 -23.82
CA GLY A 155 -4.38 2.79 -24.78
C GLY A 155 -3.14 3.48 -24.19
N CYS A 156 -2.98 3.46 -22.86
CA CYS A 156 -1.80 4.01 -22.21
C CYS A 156 -0.57 3.10 -22.23
N HIS A 157 0.61 3.70 -22.12
CA HIS A 157 1.87 2.97 -21.99
C HIS A 157 1.89 2.11 -20.73
N ASP A 158 2.35 0.87 -20.85
CA ASP A 158 2.44 -0.08 -19.74
C ASP A 158 1.12 -0.22 -18.92
N TRP A 159 -0.04 -0.01 -19.57
CA TRP A 159 -1.32 -0.15 -18.91
C TRP A 159 -1.44 -1.57 -18.31
N PRO A 160 -1.81 -1.71 -17.03
CA PRO A 160 -1.98 -3.02 -16.43
C PRO A 160 -3.03 -3.85 -17.16
N GLY A 161 -2.61 -5.02 -17.64
CA GLY A 161 -3.46 -5.98 -18.36
C GLY A 161 -4.62 -6.52 -17.52
N ASP A 162 -4.56 -6.35 -16.20
CA ASP A 162 -5.52 -6.84 -15.21
C ASP A 162 -5.83 -5.84 -14.07
N GLY A 163 -5.31 -4.61 -14.12
CA GLY A 163 -5.21 -3.73 -12.94
C GLY A 163 -5.94 -2.39 -13.07
N VAL A 164 -7.22 -2.39 -12.73
CA VAL A 164 -7.97 -1.12 -12.61
C VAL A 164 -7.47 -0.37 -11.37
N TYR A 165 -7.05 0.88 -11.53
CA TYR A 165 -6.64 1.73 -10.40
C TYR A 165 -7.88 2.12 -9.60
N ASN A 166 -7.82 2.09 -8.26
CA ASN A 166 -8.97 2.39 -7.40
C ASN A 166 -8.73 3.59 -6.47
N TYR A 167 -7.61 4.29 -6.67
CA TYR A 167 -7.30 5.54 -6.01
C TYR A 167 -6.69 6.51 -7.00
N ARG A 168 -7.14 7.77 -6.94
CA ARG A 168 -6.63 8.84 -7.79
C ARG A 168 -6.41 10.13 -7.01
N ILE A 169 -5.40 10.87 -7.42
CA ILE A 169 -5.20 12.28 -7.07
C ILE A 169 -5.21 13.07 -8.38
N ILE A 170 -6.03 14.11 -8.43
CA ILE A 170 -6.02 15.07 -9.54
C ILE A 170 -5.16 16.25 -9.11
N GLY A 171 -4.24 16.66 -9.97
CA GLY A 171 -3.43 17.85 -9.76
C GLY A 171 -3.62 18.85 -10.89
N GLY A 172 -3.29 20.10 -10.59
CA GLY A 172 -3.61 21.26 -11.42
C GLY A 172 -4.86 21.99 -10.93
N GLU A 173 -4.67 23.25 -10.57
CA GLU A 173 -5.67 24.27 -10.24
C GLU A 173 -5.29 25.57 -10.95
#